data_AF-A0AAU6Q7X8-F1
#
_entry.id   AF-A0AAU6Q7X8-F1
#
_cell.length_a   1.000
_cell.length_b   1.000
_cell.length_c   1.000
_cell.angle_alpha   90.00
_cell.angle_beta   90.00
_cell.angle_gamma   90.00
#
_symmetry.space_group_name_H-M   'P 1'
#
loop_
_entity.id
_entity.type
_entity.pdbx_description
1 polymer ?
#
loop_
_entity_poly.entity_id
_entity_poly.type
_entity_poly.pdbx_seq_one_letter_code
_entity_poly.pdbx_strand_id
1 'polypeptide(L)'
;MTGVRPLLARNRVEWFIQQQGREQARARGHRALIQHLVARLPVPGEARQLPLTDQLAHGLEACDPMKHCDVQLRHEEGHIQFHFDWAADGLYDLHPLQEATRRLDPEWLPGLVAALEGWTALAAPVIGPRYLSHVAEYWWNLDQLSEGYLSEELEHWDLNVTERFTLTYARRKGLPHPYLIQDATPWRYYRPAYTPEQVVTRTRELQVALTGKLAPLRGLSDQLGELSRLSALLPTLTNEECQQVGNMAALPYVISVEGGRHNHTYELANEYMQAVWTGGDNDPHCVLHVRADEESPERLRRYLTTAPRVVELTEHILGLLTLK
;
A
#
# COMPACT_ATOMS: atom_id res chain seq x y z
N MET A 1 -5.91 8.28 -21.96
CA MET A 1 -5.25 9.57 -22.22
C MET A 1 -4.19 9.77 -21.17
N THR A 2 -2.94 9.90 -21.62
CA THR A 2 -1.71 10.04 -20.84
C THR A 2 -1.70 11.36 -20.07
N GLY A 3 -1.78 11.30 -18.75
CA GLY A 3 -1.47 12.40 -17.86
C GLY A 3 -0.40 11.94 -16.89
N VAL A 4 0.87 12.07 -17.29
CA VAL A 4 1.99 12.03 -16.34
C VAL A 4 1.76 13.19 -15.37
N ARG A 5 1.34 12.91 -14.14
CA ARG A 5 1.34 13.89 -13.06
C ARG A 5 2.79 13.99 -12.57
N PRO A 6 3.45 15.15 -12.67
CA PRO A 6 4.79 15.30 -12.13
C PRO A 6 4.72 15.41 -10.60
N LEU A 7 5.62 14.67 -9.94
CA LEU A 7 6.03 14.85 -8.56
C LEU A 7 6.19 16.32 -8.22
N LEU A 8 5.56 16.75 -7.12
CA LEU A 8 5.57 18.11 -6.57
C LEU A 8 5.34 19.17 -7.67
N ALA A 9 4.08 19.60 -7.86
CA ALA A 9 3.84 20.84 -8.59
C ALA A 9 4.75 21.90 -7.95
N ARG A 10 5.80 22.35 -8.66
CA ARG A 10 6.84 23.32 -8.27
C ARG A 10 6.28 24.47 -7.41
N ASN A 11 5.06 24.87 -7.75
CA ASN A 11 4.20 25.84 -7.08
C ASN A 11 3.96 25.55 -5.57
N ARG A 12 3.85 24.29 -5.13
CA ARG A 12 3.68 23.88 -3.73
C ARG A 12 4.96 24.05 -2.92
N VAL A 13 6.12 23.76 -3.51
CA VAL A 13 7.43 23.98 -2.86
C VAL A 13 7.76 25.48 -2.80
N GLU A 14 7.43 26.25 -3.84
CA GLU A 14 7.61 27.70 -3.87
C GLU A 14 6.69 28.43 -2.87
N TRP A 15 5.40 28.08 -2.81
CA TRP A 15 4.46 28.58 -1.81
C TRP A 15 4.96 28.27 -0.38
N PHE A 16 5.49 27.07 -0.19
CA PHE A 16 6.03 26.60 1.08
C PHE A 16 7.19 27.47 1.60
N ILE A 17 8.17 27.82 0.77
CA ILE A 17 9.29 28.70 1.18
C ILE A 17 8.81 30.14 1.41
N GLN A 18 7.87 30.63 0.59
CA GLN A 18 7.34 32.00 0.72
C GLN A 18 6.57 32.20 2.04
N GLN A 19 5.84 31.20 2.52
CA GLN A 19 5.22 31.23 3.85
C GLN A 19 6.28 31.23 4.97
N GLN A 20 7.41 30.54 4.79
CA GLN A 20 8.53 30.48 5.74
C GLN A 20 9.33 31.79 5.84
N GLY A 21 9.30 32.64 4.80
CA GLY A 21 9.92 33.97 4.83
C GLY A 21 9.39 34.89 5.96
N ARG A 22 8.26 34.53 6.59
CA ARG A 22 7.65 35.26 7.71
C ARG A 22 8.19 34.87 9.10
N GLU A 23 8.98 33.81 9.25
CA GLU A 23 9.51 33.33 10.55
C GLU A 23 11.03 33.08 10.53
N GLN A 24 11.82 34.16 10.66
CA GLN A 24 13.26 34.20 10.35
C GLN A 24 14.19 33.31 11.19
N ALA A 25 13.80 32.91 12.41
CA ALA A 25 14.62 32.03 13.26
C ALA A 25 14.43 30.54 12.91
N ARG A 26 13.17 30.12 12.66
CA ARG A 26 12.80 28.79 12.18
C ARG A 26 13.39 28.51 10.80
N ALA A 27 13.39 29.53 9.92
CA ALA A 27 13.98 29.45 8.58
C ALA A 27 15.49 29.09 8.55
N ARG A 28 16.27 29.45 9.58
CA ARG A 28 17.72 29.14 9.61
C ARG A 28 18.01 27.66 9.93
N GLY A 29 17.30 27.10 10.92
CA GLY A 29 17.41 25.67 11.26
C GLY A 29 16.93 24.78 10.11
N HIS A 30 15.84 25.17 9.45
CA HIS A 30 15.29 24.44 8.31
C HIS A 30 16.20 24.49 7.09
N ARG A 31 16.82 25.64 6.80
CA ARG A 31 17.79 25.75 5.70
C ARG A 31 18.99 24.81 5.91
N ALA A 32 19.51 24.72 7.13
CA ALA A 32 20.62 23.82 7.44
C ALA A 32 20.24 22.35 7.24
N LEU A 33 19.03 21.96 7.66
CA LEU A 33 18.51 20.60 7.46
C LEU A 33 18.34 20.25 5.98
N ILE A 34 17.73 21.14 5.18
CA ILE A 34 17.58 20.92 3.73
C ILE A 34 18.96 20.87 3.04
N GLN A 35 19.91 21.73 3.44
CA GLN A 35 21.29 21.67 2.93
C GLN A 35 21.96 20.33 3.23
N HIS A 36 21.76 19.81 4.44
CA HIS A 36 22.29 18.53 4.87
C HIS A 36 21.68 17.35 4.08
N LEU A 37 20.39 17.44 3.74
CA LEU A 37 19.69 16.46 2.90
C LEU A 37 20.17 16.48 1.46
N VAL A 38 20.20 17.67 0.85
CA VAL A 38 20.68 17.86 -0.53
C VAL A 38 22.10 17.34 -0.72
N ALA A 39 22.97 17.50 0.28
CA ALA A 39 24.34 16.98 0.23
C ALA A 39 24.43 15.44 0.14
N ARG A 40 23.38 14.71 0.51
CA ARG A 40 23.32 13.23 0.53
C ARG A 40 22.50 12.64 -0.61
N LEU A 41 21.71 13.45 -1.29
CA LEU A 41 20.94 13.03 -2.46
C LEU A 41 21.81 13.06 -3.72
N PRO A 42 21.53 12.21 -4.72
CA PRO A 42 22.25 12.18 -5.98
C PRO A 42 21.85 13.36 -6.90
N VAL A 43 22.05 14.59 -6.43
CA VAL A 43 21.66 15.81 -7.18
C VAL A 43 22.48 15.93 -8.47
N PRO A 44 21.83 15.97 -9.65
CA PRO A 44 22.50 16.17 -10.93
C PRO A 44 23.39 17.41 -10.92
N GLY A 45 24.56 17.34 -11.56
CA GLY A 45 25.54 18.43 -11.55
C GLY A 45 24.97 19.78 -12.01
N GLU A 46 24.09 19.74 -13.00
CA GLU A 46 23.38 20.91 -13.55
C GLU A 46 22.42 21.55 -12.53
N ALA A 47 21.78 20.74 -11.69
CA ALA A 47 20.85 21.21 -10.67
C ALA A 47 21.54 21.84 -9.45
N ARG A 48 22.84 21.57 -9.21
CA ARG A 48 23.58 22.08 -8.04
C ARG A 48 23.72 23.61 -7.99
N GLN A 49 23.49 24.29 -9.11
CA GLN A 49 23.52 25.75 -9.20
C GLN A 49 22.14 26.39 -8.94
N LEU A 50 21.07 25.58 -8.92
CA LEU A 50 19.70 26.04 -8.68
C LEU A 50 19.48 26.35 -7.19
N PRO A 51 18.39 27.06 -6.83
CA PRO A 51 17.95 27.18 -5.45
C PRO A 51 17.91 25.84 -4.71
N LEU A 52 18.16 25.86 -3.40
CA LEU A 52 18.27 24.67 -2.57
C LEU A 52 17.04 23.73 -2.66
N THR A 53 15.87 24.29 -2.91
CA THR A 53 14.64 23.54 -3.08
C THR A 53 14.52 22.85 -4.42
N ASP A 54 15.05 23.47 -5.48
CA ASP A 54 15.16 22.82 -6.79
C ASP A 54 16.23 21.73 -6.76
N GLN A 55 17.32 21.94 -5.99
CA GLN A 55 18.30 20.89 -5.71
C GLN A 55 17.69 19.71 -4.97
N LEU A 56 16.83 19.96 -3.98
CA LEU A 56 16.09 18.91 -3.27
C LEU A 56 15.16 18.17 -4.23
N ALA A 57 14.36 18.88 -5.01
CA ALA A 57 13.44 18.28 -5.99
C ALA A 57 14.20 17.39 -6.99
N HIS A 58 15.25 17.91 -7.63
CA HIS A 58 16.07 17.14 -8.56
C HIS A 58 16.84 15.99 -7.89
N GLY A 59 17.24 16.13 -6.63
CA GLY A 59 17.84 15.05 -5.86
C GLY A 59 16.87 13.91 -5.58
N LEU A 60 15.61 14.23 -5.26
CA LEU A 60 14.54 13.26 -5.08
C LEU A 60 14.17 12.59 -6.41
N GLU A 61 14.09 13.34 -7.51
CA GLU A 61 13.84 12.81 -8.86
C GLU A 61 14.95 11.86 -9.35
N ALA A 62 16.20 12.13 -8.97
CA ALA A 62 17.35 11.32 -9.36
C ALA A 62 17.46 10.00 -8.59
N CYS A 63 16.70 9.80 -7.50
CA CYS A 63 16.69 8.57 -6.71
C CYS A 63 15.92 7.41 -7.37
N ASP A 64 15.88 7.34 -8.71
CA ASP A 64 14.97 6.53 -9.54
C ASP A 64 13.55 7.12 -9.53
N PRO A 65 12.85 7.17 -10.68
CA PRO A 65 11.68 8.01 -10.79
C PRO A 65 10.55 7.28 -10.06
N MET A 66 10.19 7.81 -8.90
CA MET A 66 9.00 7.52 -8.10
C MET A 66 7.72 7.88 -8.91
N LYS A 67 7.60 7.40 -10.16
CA LYS A 67 6.61 7.79 -11.19
C LYS A 67 5.16 7.62 -10.73
N HIS A 68 4.97 6.77 -9.74
CA HIS A 68 3.68 6.39 -9.18
C HIS A 68 3.61 6.70 -7.69
N CYS A 69 4.43 7.63 -7.18
CA CYS A 69 4.34 8.07 -5.79
C CYS A 69 4.22 9.60 -5.72
N ASP A 70 3.17 10.05 -5.06
CA ASP A 70 3.01 11.43 -4.63
C ASP A 70 3.75 11.62 -3.30
N VAL A 71 4.71 12.56 -3.28
CA VAL A 71 5.46 12.91 -2.08
C VAL A 71 4.97 14.24 -1.53
N GLN A 72 4.47 14.23 -0.29
CA GLN A 72 4.09 15.44 0.43
C GLN A 72 5.10 15.72 1.54
N LEU A 73 5.45 17.00 1.71
CA LEU A 73 6.37 17.44 2.75
C LEU A 73 5.60 18.23 3.81
N ARG A 74 5.70 17.80 5.07
CA ARG A 74 5.17 18.54 6.22
C ARG A 74 6.31 18.94 7.13
N HIS A 75 6.21 20.11 7.73
CA HIS A 75 7.27 20.65 8.57
C HIS A 75 6.76 20.76 10.00
N GLU A 76 7.54 20.22 10.92
CA GLU A 76 7.31 20.33 12.35
C GLU A 76 8.58 20.81 13.04
N GLU A 77 8.44 21.29 14.27
CA GLU A 77 9.57 21.84 15.00
C GLU A 77 10.64 20.77 15.24
N GLY A 78 11.78 20.90 14.53
CA GLY A 78 12.92 19.99 14.65
C GLY A 78 13.07 18.93 13.55
N HIS A 79 12.10 18.74 12.66
CA HIS A 79 12.18 17.78 11.56
C HIS A 79 11.31 18.11 10.34
N ILE A 80 11.59 17.41 9.23
CA ILE A 80 10.77 17.38 8.02
C ILE A 80 10.12 16.01 7.93
N GLN A 81 8.81 15.95 7.79
CA GLN A 81 8.09 14.71 7.52
C GLN A 81 7.94 14.54 6.00
N PHE A 82 8.34 13.38 5.51
CA PHE A 82 8.11 12.94 4.14
C PHE A 82 6.96 11.95 4.15
N HIS A 83 5.87 12.31 3.49
CA HIS A 83 4.67 11.50 3.33
C HIS A 83 4.68 10.94 1.92
N PHE A 84 4.64 9.62 1.79
CA PHE A 84 4.68 8.91 0.51
C PHE A 84 3.34 8.24 0.28
N ASP A 85 2.72 8.59 -0.84
CA ASP A 85 1.42 8.10 -1.26
C ASP A 85 1.54 7.47 -2.65
N TRP A 86 1.41 6.15 -2.73
CA TRP A 86 1.53 5.42 -3.97
C TRP A 86 0.20 5.39 -4.71
N ALA A 87 0.27 5.70 -6.01
CA ALA A 87 -0.87 5.76 -6.88
C ALA A 87 -1.64 4.44 -6.84
N ALA A 88 -2.96 4.57 -6.74
CA ALA A 88 -3.82 3.41 -6.88
C ALA A 88 -3.68 2.83 -8.29
N ASP A 89 -3.53 1.51 -8.39
CA ASP A 89 -3.60 0.80 -9.67
C ASP A 89 -4.95 0.11 -9.81
N GLY A 90 -5.03 -1.19 -9.48
CA GLY A 90 -6.20 -1.98 -9.82
C GLY A 90 -6.37 -3.31 -9.10
N LEU A 91 -7.40 -4.02 -9.55
CA LEU A 91 -7.76 -5.34 -9.05
C LEU A 91 -7.07 -6.44 -9.87
N TYR A 92 -6.44 -7.37 -9.17
CA TYR A 92 -5.79 -8.56 -9.71
C TYR A 92 -6.61 -9.80 -9.37
N ASP A 93 -7.22 -10.41 -10.38
CA ASP A 93 -7.95 -11.67 -10.22
C ASP A 93 -6.98 -12.86 -10.27
N LEU A 94 -6.76 -13.48 -9.11
CA LEU A 94 -5.93 -14.68 -8.95
C LEU A 94 -6.76 -15.95 -8.87
N HIS A 95 -8.07 -15.90 -9.09
CA HIS A 95 -8.92 -17.10 -9.14
C HIS A 95 -8.44 -18.14 -10.18
N PRO A 96 -8.04 -17.76 -11.42
CA PRO A 96 -7.49 -18.71 -12.37
C PRO A 96 -6.24 -19.42 -11.86
N LEU A 97 -5.37 -18.67 -11.17
CA LEU A 97 -4.17 -19.23 -10.54
C LEU A 97 -4.52 -20.18 -9.41
N GLN A 98 -5.45 -19.79 -8.53
CA GLN A 98 -5.94 -20.63 -7.45
C GLN A 98 -6.43 -21.98 -7.98
N GLU A 99 -7.29 -21.99 -9.01
CA GLU A 99 -7.80 -23.24 -9.56
C GLU A 99 -6.71 -24.07 -10.23
N ALA A 100 -5.75 -23.43 -10.90
CA ALA A 100 -4.63 -24.11 -11.54
C ALA A 100 -3.65 -24.74 -10.54
N THR A 101 -3.47 -24.15 -9.35
CA THR A 101 -2.50 -24.63 -8.34
C THR A 101 -3.12 -25.38 -7.18
N ARG A 102 -4.46 -25.39 -7.04
CA ARG A 102 -5.17 -26.06 -5.93
C ARG A 102 -4.76 -27.50 -5.70
N ARG A 103 -4.45 -28.25 -6.76
CA ARG A 103 -4.04 -29.66 -6.68
C ARG A 103 -2.52 -29.86 -6.52
N LEU A 104 -1.73 -28.84 -6.83
CA LEU A 104 -0.28 -28.88 -6.63
C LEU A 104 0.05 -28.65 -5.16
N ASP A 105 -0.47 -27.54 -4.63
CA ASP A 105 -0.31 -27.17 -3.25
C ASP A 105 -1.41 -26.14 -2.87
N PRO A 106 -2.40 -26.54 -2.06
CA PRO A 106 -3.49 -25.62 -1.69
C PRO A 106 -3.04 -24.50 -0.75
N GLU A 107 -1.91 -24.65 -0.06
CA GLU A 107 -1.40 -23.69 0.93
C GLU A 107 -0.42 -22.68 0.32
N TRP A 108 0.11 -22.97 -0.87
CA TRP A 108 1.13 -22.13 -1.53
C TRP A 108 0.62 -20.73 -1.88
N LEU A 109 -0.51 -20.62 -2.60
CA LEU A 109 -1.04 -19.31 -3.01
C LEU A 109 -1.48 -18.44 -1.81
N PRO A 110 -2.16 -18.98 -0.78
CA PRO A 110 -2.41 -18.24 0.47
C PRO A 110 -1.13 -17.73 1.13
N GLY A 111 -0.09 -18.57 1.24
CA GLY A 111 1.20 -18.15 1.78
C GLY A 111 1.85 -17.06 0.93
N LEU A 112 1.80 -17.19 -0.39
CA LEU A 112 2.30 -16.20 -1.34
C LEU A 112 1.64 -14.84 -1.18
N VAL A 113 0.30 -14.81 -1.13
CA VAL A 113 -0.46 -13.55 -0.94
C VAL A 113 -0.10 -12.91 0.40
N ALA A 114 -0.05 -13.70 1.49
CA ALA A 114 0.32 -13.19 2.81
C ALA A 114 1.77 -12.65 2.85
N ALA A 115 2.70 -13.27 2.12
CA ALA A 115 4.07 -12.78 2.02
C ALA A 115 4.13 -11.44 1.24
N LEU A 116 3.36 -11.31 0.15
CA LEU A 116 3.26 -10.06 -0.60
C LEU A 116 2.64 -8.93 0.23
N GLU A 117 1.56 -9.19 0.98
CA GLU A 117 0.96 -8.22 1.90
C GLU A 117 2.01 -7.65 2.88
N GLY A 118 2.88 -8.52 3.42
CA GLY A 118 3.94 -8.10 4.34
C GLY A 118 5.10 -7.37 3.66
N TRP A 119 5.64 -7.93 2.58
CA TRP A 119 6.86 -7.40 1.95
C TRP A 119 6.67 -6.03 1.31
N THR A 120 5.46 -5.75 0.85
CA THR A 120 5.18 -4.58 0.01
C THR A 120 4.54 -3.42 0.78
N ALA A 121 4.20 -3.62 2.06
CA ALA A 121 3.38 -2.70 2.87
C ALA A 121 3.82 -1.22 2.84
N LEU A 122 5.12 -0.95 2.83
CA LEU A 122 5.66 0.42 2.91
C LEU A 122 5.90 1.10 1.56
N ALA A 123 5.71 0.42 0.43
CA ALA A 123 6.07 0.94 -0.89
C ALA A 123 5.08 0.60 -2.00
N ALA A 124 4.51 -0.60 -2.01
CA ALA A 124 3.56 -1.03 -3.03
C ALA A 124 2.50 -1.95 -2.42
N PRO A 125 1.77 -1.51 -1.38
CA PRO A 125 0.98 -2.39 -0.54
C PRO A 125 0.02 -3.26 -1.35
N VAL A 126 0.33 -4.56 -1.38
CA VAL A 126 -0.54 -5.59 -1.90
C VAL A 126 -1.58 -5.88 -0.84
N ILE A 127 -2.84 -5.78 -1.23
CA ILE A 127 -4.00 -5.90 -0.37
C ILE A 127 -4.69 -7.22 -0.70
N GLY A 128 -4.44 -8.24 0.10
CA GLY A 128 -5.08 -9.55 -0.02
C GLY A 128 -6.33 -9.68 0.85
N PRO A 129 -6.93 -10.89 0.88
CA PRO A 129 -8.17 -11.12 1.63
C PRO A 129 -8.09 -10.79 3.12
N ARG A 130 -6.92 -10.95 3.74
CA ARG A 130 -6.71 -10.61 5.17
C ARG A 130 -6.89 -9.13 5.40
N TYR A 131 -6.14 -8.32 4.65
CA TYR A 131 -6.22 -6.87 4.80
C TYR A 131 -7.60 -6.33 4.39
N LEU A 132 -8.19 -6.84 3.30
CA LEU A 132 -9.55 -6.48 2.90
C LEU A 132 -10.58 -6.77 3.98
N SER A 133 -10.45 -7.87 4.74
CA SER A 133 -11.37 -8.13 5.84
C SER A 133 -11.28 -7.09 6.96
N HIS A 134 -10.12 -6.51 7.20
CA HIS A 134 -9.97 -5.38 8.13
C HIS A 134 -10.59 -4.10 7.58
N VAL A 135 -10.44 -3.84 6.28
CA VAL A 135 -11.09 -2.71 5.60
C VAL A 135 -12.62 -2.85 5.64
N ALA A 136 -13.13 -4.07 5.42
CA ALA A 136 -14.55 -4.37 5.52
C ALA A 136 -15.10 -4.11 6.93
N GLU A 137 -14.36 -4.47 7.98
CA GLU A 137 -14.75 -4.16 9.37
C GLU A 137 -14.81 -2.66 9.61
N TYR A 138 -13.88 -1.87 9.06
CA TYR A 138 -13.92 -0.42 9.23
C TYR A 138 -15.19 0.21 8.63
N TRP A 139 -15.56 -0.20 7.41
CA TRP A 139 -16.68 0.38 6.64
C TRP A 139 -18.05 -0.21 6.95
N TRP A 140 -18.10 -1.50 7.22
CA TRP A 140 -19.35 -2.25 7.37
C TRP A 140 -19.50 -2.81 8.76
N ASN A 141 -18.85 -2.23 9.78
CA ASN A 141 -18.97 -2.70 11.16
C ASN A 141 -20.45 -2.85 11.57
N LEU A 142 -20.67 -3.72 12.54
CA LEU A 142 -22.01 -4.09 12.98
C LEU A 142 -22.81 -2.91 13.51
N ASP A 143 -22.13 -1.90 14.06
CA ASP A 143 -22.78 -0.68 14.54
C ASP A 143 -23.36 0.10 13.35
N GLN A 144 -22.57 0.39 12.30
CA GLN A 144 -23.05 1.06 11.09
C GLN A 144 -24.16 0.29 10.37
N LEU A 145 -24.08 -1.04 10.32
CA LEU A 145 -25.16 -1.86 9.75
C LEU A 145 -26.44 -1.77 10.58
N SER A 146 -26.31 -1.72 11.90
CA SER A 146 -27.44 -1.61 12.83
C SER A 146 -28.10 -0.22 12.79
N GLU A 147 -27.29 0.83 12.71
CA GLU A 147 -27.74 2.22 12.78
C GLU A 147 -28.19 2.78 11.42
N GLY A 148 -27.64 2.28 10.31
CA GLY A 148 -28.00 2.72 8.96
C GLY A 148 -29.06 1.85 8.29
N TYR A 149 -28.67 0.65 7.84
CA TYR A 149 -29.52 -0.20 6.99
C TYR A 149 -30.67 -0.85 7.75
N LEU A 150 -30.41 -1.27 8.99
CA LEU A 150 -31.38 -1.97 9.80
C LEU A 150 -32.38 -1.04 10.47
N SER A 151 -31.98 0.17 10.86
CA SER A 151 -32.88 1.14 11.50
C SER A 151 -34.01 1.58 10.57
N GLU A 152 -33.72 1.79 9.28
CA GLU A 152 -34.70 2.16 8.25
C GLU A 152 -35.64 0.99 7.89
N GLU A 153 -35.15 -0.25 7.82
CA GLU A 153 -36.00 -1.43 7.54
C GLU A 153 -36.79 -1.92 8.77
N LEU A 154 -36.29 -1.67 9.98
CA LEU A 154 -36.84 -2.18 11.25
C LEU A 154 -37.47 -1.09 12.12
N GLU A 155 -37.86 0.07 11.56
CA GLU A 155 -38.51 1.20 12.26
C GLU A 155 -39.66 0.81 13.21
N HIS A 156 -40.17 -0.43 13.13
CA HIS A 156 -41.33 -0.94 13.87
C HIS A 156 -41.00 -2.11 14.82
N TRP A 157 -39.74 -2.48 15.00
CA TRP A 157 -39.33 -3.62 15.83
C TRP A 157 -38.55 -3.14 17.06
N ASP A 158 -39.13 -3.31 18.24
CA ASP A 158 -38.46 -3.11 19.53
C ASP A 158 -37.51 -4.28 19.78
N LEU A 159 -36.34 -4.24 19.13
CA LEU A 159 -35.32 -5.27 19.24
C LEU A 159 -34.12 -4.71 19.98
N ASN A 160 -33.77 -5.36 21.09
CA ASN A 160 -32.38 -5.45 21.53
C ASN A 160 -31.61 -6.22 20.46
N VAL A 161 -31.21 -5.52 19.39
CA VAL A 161 -30.49 -6.10 18.25
C VAL A 161 -29.12 -6.54 18.76
N THR A 162 -28.86 -7.84 18.67
CA THR A 162 -27.55 -8.41 18.99
C THR A 162 -26.70 -8.46 17.73
N GLU A 163 -25.37 -8.38 17.88
CA GLU A 163 -24.40 -8.56 16.78
C GLU A 163 -24.71 -9.80 15.91
N ARG A 164 -25.07 -10.92 16.57
CA ARG A 164 -25.42 -12.17 15.89
C ARG A 164 -26.68 -12.02 15.03
N PHE A 165 -27.67 -11.26 15.48
CA PHE A 165 -28.87 -10.99 14.69
C PHE A 165 -28.53 -10.11 13.49
N THR A 166 -27.81 -9.00 13.71
CA THR A 166 -27.33 -8.07 12.65
C THR A 166 -26.65 -8.85 11.53
N LEU A 167 -25.68 -9.70 11.88
CA LEU A 167 -24.95 -10.54 10.93
C LEU A 167 -25.84 -11.53 10.19
N THR A 168 -26.73 -12.22 10.92
CA THR A 168 -27.62 -13.21 10.31
C THR A 168 -28.58 -12.55 9.34
N TYR A 169 -29.07 -11.37 9.68
CA TYR A 169 -29.97 -10.59 8.84
C TYR A 169 -29.25 -10.06 7.60
N ALA A 170 -28.08 -9.43 7.77
CA ALA A 170 -27.27 -8.92 6.67
C ALA A 170 -26.98 -10.02 5.63
N ARG A 171 -26.54 -11.20 6.08
CA ARG A 171 -26.35 -12.38 5.21
C ARG A 171 -27.61 -12.81 4.48
N ARG A 172 -28.76 -12.84 5.16
CA ARG A 172 -30.04 -13.25 4.55
C ARG A 172 -30.54 -12.26 3.50
N LYS A 173 -30.24 -10.98 3.69
CA LYS A 173 -30.67 -9.89 2.81
C LYS A 173 -29.65 -9.54 1.73
N GLY A 174 -28.44 -10.11 1.80
CA GLY A 174 -27.35 -9.75 0.91
C GLY A 174 -26.84 -8.33 1.15
N LEU A 175 -26.95 -7.81 2.38
CA LEU A 175 -26.35 -6.53 2.74
C LEU A 175 -24.83 -6.69 2.92
N PRO A 176 -24.03 -5.66 2.58
CA PRO A 176 -22.60 -5.65 2.88
C PRO A 176 -22.34 -5.90 4.36
N HIS A 177 -21.32 -6.69 4.72
CA HIS A 177 -20.96 -6.95 6.12
C HIS A 177 -19.48 -7.30 6.27
N PRO A 178 -18.87 -7.19 7.46
CA PRO A 178 -17.42 -7.31 7.63
C PRO A 178 -16.86 -8.68 7.21
N TYR A 179 -17.64 -9.73 7.46
CA TYR A 179 -17.25 -11.10 7.15
C TYR A 179 -17.51 -11.54 5.69
N LEU A 180 -17.98 -10.66 4.80
CA LEU A 180 -18.39 -11.03 3.44
C LEU A 180 -17.20 -11.60 2.64
N ILE A 181 -16.04 -10.96 2.74
CA ILE A 181 -14.79 -11.44 2.12
C ILE A 181 -14.33 -12.77 2.76
N GLN A 182 -14.56 -12.95 4.07
CA GLN A 182 -14.22 -14.19 4.78
C GLN A 182 -15.10 -15.36 4.36
N ASP A 183 -16.39 -15.11 4.14
CA ASP A 183 -17.35 -16.12 3.69
C ASP A 183 -17.08 -16.55 2.23
N ALA A 184 -16.57 -15.64 1.39
CA ALA A 184 -16.28 -15.90 -0.01
C ALA A 184 -14.87 -16.46 -0.28
N THR A 185 -13.94 -16.28 0.65
CA THR A 185 -12.53 -16.68 0.48
C THR A 185 -12.18 -17.93 1.32
N PRO A 186 -11.42 -18.90 0.79
CA PRO A 186 -10.98 -20.05 1.57
C PRO A 186 -10.24 -19.67 2.87
N TRP A 187 -10.58 -20.32 3.99
CA TRP A 187 -10.05 -19.96 5.33
C TRP A 187 -8.52 -19.89 5.43
N ARG A 188 -7.81 -20.69 4.64
CA ARG A 188 -6.34 -20.70 4.56
C ARG A 188 -5.71 -19.35 4.18
N TYR A 189 -6.42 -18.45 3.50
CA TYR A 189 -5.93 -17.09 3.26
C TYR A 189 -5.83 -16.27 4.54
N TYR A 190 -6.62 -16.59 5.58
CA TYR A 190 -6.57 -15.92 6.88
C TYR A 190 -5.60 -16.56 7.87
N ARG A 191 -5.14 -17.78 7.57
CA ARG A 191 -4.15 -18.52 8.36
C ARG A 191 -3.10 -19.16 7.44
N PRO A 192 -2.17 -18.36 6.88
CA PRO A 192 -1.17 -18.88 5.97
C PRO A 192 -0.29 -19.93 6.66
N ALA A 193 -0.08 -21.07 5.99
CA ALA A 193 0.71 -22.19 6.53
C ALA A 193 2.22 -21.96 6.41
N TYR A 194 2.66 -21.06 5.53
CA TYR A 194 4.07 -20.80 5.24
C TYR A 194 4.50 -19.44 5.78
N THR A 195 5.69 -19.39 6.38
CA THR A 195 6.40 -18.11 6.59
C THR A 195 6.87 -17.54 5.24
N PRO A 196 7.18 -16.24 5.17
CA PRO A 196 7.65 -15.64 3.93
C PRO A 196 8.88 -16.35 3.31
N GLU A 197 9.82 -16.82 4.11
CA GLU A 197 11.00 -17.56 3.64
C GLU A 197 10.65 -18.96 3.13
N GLN A 198 9.67 -19.61 3.78
CA GLN A 198 9.14 -20.90 3.34
C GLN A 198 8.42 -20.77 2.01
N VAL A 199 7.71 -19.66 1.77
CA VAL A 199 7.05 -19.38 0.47
C VAL A 199 8.07 -19.33 -0.67
N VAL A 200 9.21 -18.66 -0.49
CA VAL A 200 10.27 -18.61 -1.52
C VAL A 200 10.81 -20.01 -1.81
N THR A 201 11.13 -20.76 -0.74
CA THR A 201 11.65 -22.13 -0.85
C THR A 201 10.64 -23.04 -1.54
N ARG A 202 9.37 -22.97 -1.13
CA ARG A 202 8.29 -23.78 -1.69
C ARG A 202 8.01 -23.44 -3.15
N THR A 203 8.05 -22.16 -3.50
CA THR A 203 7.91 -21.70 -4.89
C THR A 203 9.01 -22.30 -5.76
N ARG A 204 10.26 -22.35 -5.28
CA ARG A 204 11.37 -22.99 -5.99
C ARG A 204 11.15 -24.48 -6.20
N GLU A 205 10.66 -25.20 -5.20
CA GLU A 205 10.34 -26.63 -5.31
C GLU A 205 9.23 -26.89 -6.35
N LEU A 206 8.19 -26.05 -6.36
CA LEU A 206 7.05 -26.20 -7.25
C LEU A 206 7.39 -25.90 -8.72
N GLN A 207 8.46 -25.15 -9.02
CA GLN A 207 8.83 -24.76 -10.38
C GLN A 207 8.95 -25.92 -11.37
N VAL A 208 9.37 -27.09 -10.91
CA VAL A 208 9.48 -28.30 -11.75
C VAL A 208 8.10 -28.75 -12.25
N ALA A 209 7.06 -28.55 -11.45
CA ALA A 209 5.67 -28.90 -11.79
C ALA A 209 4.94 -27.79 -12.57
N LEU A 210 5.50 -26.57 -12.66
CA LEU A 210 4.91 -25.45 -13.38
C LEU A 210 5.05 -25.68 -14.90
N THR A 211 3.99 -26.23 -15.49
CA THR A 211 3.90 -26.58 -16.91
C THR A 211 2.64 -25.98 -17.53
N GLY A 212 2.57 -25.96 -18.88
CA GLY A 212 1.42 -25.39 -19.60
C GLY A 212 1.19 -23.93 -19.22
N LYS A 213 -0.04 -23.60 -18.78
CA LYS A 213 -0.43 -22.24 -18.36
C LYS A 213 0.38 -21.70 -17.17
N LEU A 214 0.99 -22.57 -16.36
CA LEU A 214 1.82 -22.17 -15.23
C LEU A 214 3.29 -21.96 -15.61
N ALA A 215 3.71 -22.31 -16.83
CA ALA A 215 5.09 -22.14 -17.26
C ALA A 215 5.66 -20.71 -17.12
N PRO A 216 4.88 -19.62 -17.31
CA PRO A 216 5.36 -18.26 -17.06
C PRO A 216 5.80 -17.98 -15.63
N LEU A 217 5.35 -18.78 -14.65
CA LEU A 217 5.74 -18.65 -13.24
C LEU A 217 7.12 -19.27 -12.94
N ARG A 218 7.78 -19.89 -13.92
CA ARG A 218 9.15 -20.37 -13.75
C ARG A 218 10.08 -19.18 -13.53
N GLY A 219 10.90 -19.23 -12.48
CA GLY A 219 11.74 -18.12 -12.05
C GLY A 219 11.09 -17.19 -11.03
N LEU A 220 9.79 -17.36 -10.71
CA LEU A 220 9.10 -16.57 -9.69
C LEU A 220 9.81 -16.61 -8.32
N SER A 221 10.48 -17.71 -7.97
CA SER A 221 11.22 -17.81 -6.71
C SER A 221 12.33 -16.76 -6.58
N ASP A 222 12.98 -16.41 -7.69
CA ASP A 222 14.10 -15.48 -7.68
C ASP A 222 13.58 -14.05 -7.52
N GLN A 223 12.42 -13.76 -8.12
CA GLN A 223 11.70 -12.51 -7.95
C GLN A 223 11.17 -12.34 -6.53
N LEU A 224 10.58 -13.38 -5.94
CA LEU A 224 10.14 -13.35 -4.54
C LEU A 224 11.33 -13.21 -3.59
N GLY A 225 12.45 -13.88 -3.88
CA GLY A 225 13.68 -13.76 -3.10
C GLY A 225 14.26 -12.34 -3.13
N GLU A 226 14.29 -11.71 -4.32
CA GLU A 226 14.71 -10.31 -4.46
C GLU A 226 13.74 -9.35 -3.77
N LEU A 227 12.42 -9.58 -3.87
CA LEU A 227 11.41 -8.76 -3.21
C LEU A 227 11.55 -8.83 -1.69
N SER A 228 11.70 -10.03 -1.13
CA SER A 228 11.95 -10.24 0.29
C SER A 228 13.22 -9.51 0.76
N ARG A 229 14.31 -9.59 -0.02
CA ARG A 229 15.57 -8.90 0.27
C ARG A 229 15.42 -7.38 0.23
N LEU A 230 14.73 -6.84 -0.76
CA LEU A 230 14.48 -5.39 -0.87
C LEU A 230 13.57 -4.89 0.24
N SER A 231 12.52 -5.66 0.58
CA SER A 231 11.63 -5.35 1.70
C SER A 231 12.39 -5.22 3.02
N ALA A 232 13.36 -6.11 3.28
CA ALA A 232 14.22 -6.05 4.47
C ALA A 232 15.15 -4.81 4.50
N LEU A 233 15.32 -4.10 3.38
CA LEU A 233 16.07 -2.84 3.31
C LEU A 233 15.18 -1.62 3.53
N LEU A 234 13.85 -1.76 3.47
CA LEU A 234 12.92 -0.68 3.80
C LEU A 234 13.04 -0.32 5.29
N PRO A 235 12.82 0.95 5.65
CA PRO A 235 12.95 1.40 7.02
C PRO A 235 11.85 0.84 7.91
N THR A 236 12.20 0.49 9.15
CA THR A 236 11.21 0.29 10.21
C THR A 236 10.68 1.66 10.65
N LEU A 237 9.37 1.83 10.61
CA LEU A 237 8.71 3.04 11.10
C LEU A 237 8.77 3.09 12.63
N THR A 238 8.98 4.29 13.17
CA THR A 238 8.79 4.60 14.58
C THR A 238 7.30 4.59 14.93
N ASN A 239 6.97 4.49 16.23
CA ASN A 239 5.57 4.53 16.67
C ASN A 239 4.84 5.82 16.23
N GLU A 240 5.55 6.96 16.21
CA GLU A 240 5.00 8.24 15.76
C GLU A 240 4.71 8.22 14.25
N GLU A 241 5.62 7.68 13.43
CA GLU A 241 5.42 7.51 11.99
C GLU A 241 4.27 6.52 11.70
N CYS A 242 4.18 5.41 12.44
CA CYS A 242 3.08 4.44 12.31
C CYS A 242 1.70 5.05 12.60
N GLN A 243 1.60 6.00 13.55
CA GLN A 243 0.33 6.67 13.86
C GLN A 243 -0.12 7.63 12.75
N GLN A 244 0.81 8.04 11.87
CA GLN A 244 0.56 8.96 10.77
C GLN A 244 0.28 8.23 9.45
N VAL A 245 0.67 6.96 9.34
CA VAL A 245 0.16 6.05 8.31
C VAL A 245 -1.25 5.66 8.73
N GLY A 246 -2.23 6.37 8.21
CA GLY A 246 -3.62 6.19 8.61
C GLY A 246 -4.30 5.00 7.93
N ASN A 247 -5.56 4.77 8.29
CA ASN A 247 -6.35 3.60 7.88
C ASN A 247 -7.05 3.81 6.53
N MET A 248 -6.98 5.02 5.96
CA MET A 248 -7.70 5.44 4.76
C MET A 248 -6.79 5.57 3.52
N ALA A 249 -5.64 4.89 3.51
CA ALA A 249 -4.72 4.93 2.39
C ALA A 249 -5.30 4.26 1.15
N ALA A 250 -5.10 4.86 -0.03
CA ALA A 250 -5.46 4.23 -1.31
C ALA A 250 -4.99 2.76 -1.38
N LEU A 251 -5.79 1.88 -1.98
CA LEU A 251 -5.44 0.45 -2.13
C LEU A 251 -4.81 0.23 -3.51
N PRO A 252 -3.47 0.21 -3.64
CA PRO A 252 -2.86 0.21 -4.97
C PRO A 252 -2.98 -1.12 -5.69
N TYR A 253 -2.79 -2.24 -4.99
CA TYR A 253 -2.80 -3.57 -5.60
C TYR A 253 -3.75 -4.49 -4.85
N VAL A 254 -5.02 -4.56 -5.26
CA VAL A 254 -6.02 -5.40 -4.60
C VAL A 254 -6.04 -6.79 -5.23
N ILE A 255 -5.95 -7.85 -4.43
CA ILE A 255 -6.02 -9.24 -4.89
C ILE A 255 -7.40 -9.83 -4.60
N SER A 256 -8.05 -10.37 -5.62
CA SER A 256 -9.23 -11.24 -5.47
C SER A 256 -8.89 -12.69 -5.82
N VAL A 257 -9.50 -13.63 -5.10
CA VAL A 257 -9.38 -15.08 -5.34
C VAL A 257 -10.75 -15.77 -5.49
N GLU A 258 -11.82 -14.98 -5.37
CA GLU A 258 -13.22 -15.41 -5.47
C GLU A 258 -13.60 -15.77 -6.92
N GLY A 259 -13.01 -15.05 -7.89
CA GLY A 259 -13.32 -15.14 -9.31
C GLY A 259 -14.58 -14.35 -9.69
N GLY A 260 -14.78 -14.14 -11.00
CA GLY A 260 -15.96 -13.43 -11.52
C GLY A 260 -15.79 -11.90 -11.59
N ARG A 261 -16.60 -11.24 -12.44
CA ARG A 261 -16.46 -9.81 -12.77
C ARG A 261 -17.01 -8.84 -11.71
N HIS A 262 -17.85 -9.32 -10.80
CA HIS A 262 -18.46 -8.56 -9.71
C HIS A 262 -18.46 -9.46 -8.48
N ASN A 263 -17.30 -9.57 -7.83
CA ASN A 263 -17.15 -10.29 -6.57
C ASN A 263 -17.04 -9.31 -5.41
N HIS A 264 -17.19 -9.81 -4.19
CA HIS A 264 -17.27 -8.98 -2.99
C HIS A 264 -16.00 -8.16 -2.79
N THR A 265 -14.83 -8.72 -3.11
CA THR A 265 -13.56 -8.00 -3.12
C THR A 265 -13.60 -6.78 -4.05
N TYR A 266 -14.10 -6.93 -5.28
CA TYR A 266 -14.21 -5.81 -6.22
C TYR A 266 -15.16 -4.73 -5.71
N GLU A 267 -16.34 -5.11 -5.23
CA GLU A 267 -17.36 -4.19 -4.73
C GLU A 267 -16.82 -3.38 -3.54
N LEU A 268 -16.23 -4.06 -2.55
CA LEU A 268 -15.64 -3.42 -1.38
C LEU A 268 -14.49 -2.48 -1.76
N ALA A 269 -13.57 -2.93 -2.63
CA ALA A 269 -12.45 -2.10 -3.05
C ALA A 269 -12.94 -0.85 -3.81
N ASN A 270 -13.96 -0.98 -4.65
CA ASN A 270 -14.53 0.15 -5.37
C ASN A 270 -15.24 1.13 -4.43
N GLU A 271 -16.04 0.65 -3.48
CA GLU A 271 -16.69 1.49 -2.46
C GLU A 271 -15.65 2.22 -1.61
N TYR A 272 -14.63 1.50 -1.13
CA TYR A 272 -13.52 2.09 -0.38
C TYR A 272 -12.82 3.19 -1.18
N MET A 273 -12.44 2.91 -2.42
CA MET A 273 -11.74 3.89 -3.27
C MET A 273 -12.62 5.10 -3.58
N GLN A 274 -13.92 4.90 -3.79
CA GLN A 274 -14.88 6.01 -3.93
C GLN A 274 -14.93 6.87 -2.66
N ALA A 275 -14.94 6.24 -1.49
CA ALA A 275 -14.94 6.96 -0.23
C ALA A 275 -13.64 7.74 0.01
N VAL A 276 -12.47 7.12 -0.24
CA VAL A 276 -11.17 7.82 -0.16
C VAL A 276 -11.14 9.02 -1.10
N TRP A 277 -11.60 8.85 -2.34
CA TRP A 277 -11.61 9.95 -3.33
C TRP A 277 -12.62 11.05 -3.01
N THR A 278 -13.74 10.73 -2.36
CA THR A 278 -14.76 11.72 -1.99
C THR A 278 -14.45 12.42 -0.67
N GLY A 279 -13.80 11.73 0.28
CA GLY A 279 -13.37 12.27 1.57
C GLY A 279 -12.24 13.30 1.45
N GLY A 280 -11.38 13.18 0.43
CA GLY A 280 -10.33 14.16 0.13
C GLY A 280 -9.08 14.06 1.02
N ASP A 281 -9.13 13.27 2.08
CA ASP A 281 -7.98 12.88 2.90
C ASP A 281 -7.47 11.52 2.40
N ASN A 282 -6.28 11.50 1.79
CA ASN A 282 -5.57 10.26 1.50
C ASN A 282 -4.42 10.13 2.51
N ASP A 283 -4.51 9.10 3.34
CA ASP A 283 -3.44 8.80 4.29
C ASP A 283 -2.23 8.25 3.52
N PRO A 284 -1.00 8.67 3.88
CA PRO A 284 0.21 8.16 3.23
C PRO A 284 0.45 6.69 3.57
N HIS A 285 0.99 5.92 2.64
CA HIS A 285 1.45 4.54 2.88
C HIS A 285 2.72 4.48 3.74
N CYS A 286 3.54 5.54 3.70
CA CYS A 286 4.76 5.63 4.48
C CYS A 286 5.01 7.07 4.90
N VAL A 287 5.42 7.25 6.17
CA VAL A 287 5.86 8.54 6.69
C VAL A 287 7.26 8.41 7.27
N LEU A 288 8.18 9.28 6.85
CA LEU A 288 9.53 9.35 7.40
C LEU A 288 9.83 10.72 7.98
N HIS A 289 10.23 10.75 9.25
CA HIS A 289 10.68 11.95 9.94
C HIS A 289 12.18 12.12 9.77
N VAL A 290 12.57 13.28 9.25
CA VAL A 290 13.95 13.59 8.89
C VAL A 290 14.44 14.76 9.72
N ARG A 291 15.40 14.47 10.59
CA ARG A 291 16.02 15.35 11.59
C ARG A 291 17.43 15.74 11.15
N ALA A 292 18.04 16.68 11.87
CA ALA A 292 19.41 17.14 11.63
C ALA A 292 20.47 16.20 12.22
N ASP A 293 20.26 14.89 12.10
CA ASP A 293 21.19 13.83 12.47
C ASP A 293 21.70 13.09 11.22
N GLU A 294 22.65 12.16 11.40
CA GLU A 294 23.17 11.38 10.27
C GLU A 294 22.26 10.20 9.87
N GLU A 295 21.44 9.71 10.80
CA GLU A 295 20.67 8.48 10.63
C GLU A 295 19.42 8.70 9.77
N SER A 296 18.64 9.74 10.05
CA SER A 296 17.36 9.98 9.38
C SER A 296 17.47 10.39 7.90
N PRO A 297 18.47 11.18 7.46
CA PRO A 297 18.69 11.42 6.02
C PRO A 297 19.11 10.14 5.28
N GLU A 298 19.90 9.28 5.91
CA GLU A 298 20.31 8.00 5.32
C GLU A 298 19.13 7.03 5.23
N ARG A 299 18.24 7.04 6.23
CA ARG A 299 16.98 6.29 6.23
C ARG A 299 16.08 6.72 5.06
N LEU A 300 15.93 8.02 4.85
CA LEU A 300 15.21 8.58 3.69
C LEU A 300 15.88 8.15 2.37
N ARG A 301 17.20 8.31 2.24
CA ARG A 301 17.94 7.95 1.02
C ARG A 301 17.77 6.47 0.67
N ARG A 302 17.82 5.59 1.68
CA ARG A 302 17.58 4.15 1.50
C ARG A 302 16.17 3.87 1.03
N TYR A 303 15.16 4.51 1.63
CA TYR A 303 13.77 4.36 1.20
C TYR A 303 13.60 4.79 -0.27
N LEU A 304 14.05 6.00 -0.61
CA LEU A 304 13.94 6.56 -1.96
C LEU A 304 14.60 5.70 -3.04
N THR A 305 15.67 4.96 -2.71
CA THR A 305 16.37 4.08 -3.67
C THR A 305 15.86 2.64 -3.69
N THR A 306 15.14 2.21 -2.64
CA THR A 306 14.66 0.82 -2.50
C THR A 306 13.19 0.71 -2.87
N ALA A 307 12.35 1.66 -2.47
CA ALA A 307 10.91 1.63 -2.69
C ALA A 307 10.52 1.55 -4.18
N PRO A 308 11.13 2.32 -5.12
CA PRO A 308 10.87 2.16 -6.56
C PRO A 308 11.06 0.73 -7.05
N ARG A 309 12.17 0.10 -6.64
CA ARG A 309 12.50 -1.28 -7.03
C ARG A 309 11.51 -2.30 -6.46
N VAL A 310 10.98 -2.06 -5.25
CA VAL A 310 9.91 -2.87 -4.66
C VAL A 310 8.63 -2.75 -5.47
N VAL A 311 8.30 -1.55 -5.95
CA VAL A 311 7.11 -1.30 -6.77
C VAL A 311 7.22 -2.02 -8.12
N GLU A 312 8.31 -1.81 -8.85
CA GLU A 312 8.55 -2.45 -10.16
C GLU A 312 8.48 -3.98 -10.07
N LEU A 313 9.08 -4.56 -9.03
CA LEU A 313 9.09 -6.00 -8.84
C LEU A 313 7.72 -6.53 -8.42
N THR A 314 6.98 -5.79 -7.60
CA THR A 314 5.60 -6.10 -7.23
C THR A 314 4.69 -6.12 -8.45
N GLU A 315 4.71 -5.07 -9.27
CA GLU A 315 3.94 -4.99 -10.52
C GLU A 315 4.26 -6.17 -11.46
N HIS A 316 5.55 -6.51 -11.59
CA HIS A 316 5.97 -7.63 -12.41
C HIS A 316 5.45 -8.97 -11.87
N ILE A 317 5.58 -9.21 -10.56
CA ILE A 317 5.08 -10.43 -9.91
C ILE A 317 3.56 -10.54 -10.11
N LEU A 318 2.80 -9.50 -9.82
CA LEU A 318 1.35 -9.50 -9.98
C LEU A 318 0.93 -9.73 -11.45
N GLY A 319 1.67 -9.15 -12.39
CA GLY A 319 1.49 -9.40 -13.83
C GLY A 319 1.71 -10.87 -14.23
N LEU A 320 2.61 -11.59 -13.55
CA LEU A 320 2.79 -13.04 -13.76
C LEU A 320 1.66 -13.85 -13.11
N LEU A 321 1.22 -13.46 -11.91
CA LEU A 321 0.22 -14.20 -11.13
C LEU A 321 -1.18 -14.19 -11.73
N THR A 322 -1.54 -13.15 -12.50
CA THR A 322 -2.87 -13.00 -13.10
C THR A 322 -3.19 -13.99 -14.24
N LEU A 323 -2.24 -14.84 -14.65
CA LEU A 323 -2.40 -15.90 -15.67
C LEU A 323 -3.31 -15.50 -16.85
N LYS A 324 -2.75 -14.75 -17.80
CA LYS A 324 -3.46 -14.32 -19.03
C LYS A 324 -3.93 -15.49 -19.91
#